data_AF-D0W9H0-F1
#
_entry.id   AF-D0W9H0-F1
#
_cell.length_a   1.000
_cell.length_b   1.000
_cell.length_c   1.000
_cell.angle_alpha   90.00
_cell.angle_beta   90.00
_cell.angle_gamma   90.00
#
_symmetry.space_group_name_H-M   'P 1'
#
loop_
_entity.id
_entity.type
_entity.pdbx_description
1 polymer ?
#
loop_
_entity_poly.entity_id
_entity_poly.type
_entity_poly.pdbx_seq_one_letter_code
_entity_poly.pdbx_strand_id
1 'polypeptide(L)'
;MSDDKSKALAAALAQIEKSFGKGAIMKMDGSQQEENLEVISTGSLGLDLALGVGGLPRGRIVEIFGPESSGKTTLCLEAVAQCQKNGGVCAFVDAEHAFDPVYARKLGVKVEELYLSQPDTGEQALEICDTLVRSGGIDMVVVDSVAALVPKAEIEGDMGDSHVGLQARLMSQALRKLTGHIKKPTRWLCSSTKSG
;
A
#
# COMPACT_ATOMS: atom_id res chain seq x y z
N MET A 1 -22.91 -41.02 13.87
CA MET A 1 -21.51 -40.53 13.97
C MET A 1 -21.20 -39.40 12.97
N SER A 2 -21.80 -39.35 11.78
CA SER A 2 -21.66 -38.21 10.83
C SER A 2 -22.49 -36.98 11.21
N ASP A 3 -23.72 -37.19 11.72
CA ASP A 3 -24.65 -36.09 12.03
C ASP A 3 -24.31 -35.28 13.28
N ASP A 4 -23.73 -35.90 14.31
CA ASP A 4 -23.33 -35.16 15.51
C ASP A 4 -22.12 -34.27 15.25
N LYS A 5 -21.20 -34.73 14.38
CA LYS A 5 -20.03 -33.95 13.95
C LYS A 5 -20.45 -32.76 13.07
N SER A 6 -21.42 -32.94 12.18
CA SER A 6 -21.91 -31.85 11.33
C SER A 6 -22.68 -30.80 12.14
N LYS A 7 -23.49 -31.20 13.12
CA LYS A 7 -24.17 -30.27 14.05
C LYS A 7 -23.19 -29.51 14.93
N ALA A 8 -22.19 -30.18 15.49
CA ALA A 8 -21.15 -29.53 16.30
C ALA A 8 -20.35 -28.50 15.47
N LEU A 9 -20.02 -28.84 14.23
CA LEU A 9 -19.35 -27.92 13.31
C LEU A 9 -20.23 -26.70 12.99
N ALA A 10 -21.51 -26.92 12.67
CA ALA A 10 -22.44 -25.82 12.40
C ALA A 10 -22.62 -24.87 13.59
N ALA A 11 -22.69 -25.42 14.81
CA ALA A 11 -22.76 -24.63 16.04
C ALA A 11 -21.49 -23.80 16.28
N ALA A 12 -20.31 -24.39 16.04
CA ALA A 12 -19.04 -23.68 16.14
C ALA A 12 -18.92 -22.55 15.10
N LEU A 13 -19.31 -22.80 13.85
CA LEU A 13 -19.32 -21.80 12.78
C LEU A 13 -20.26 -20.63 13.14
N ALA A 14 -21.48 -20.91 13.60
CA ALA A 14 -22.43 -19.89 14.04
C ALA A 14 -21.93 -19.08 15.24
N GLN A 15 -21.24 -19.72 16.18
CA GLN A 15 -20.64 -19.04 17.32
C GLN A 15 -19.51 -18.09 16.90
N ILE A 16 -18.69 -18.49 15.92
CA ILE A 16 -17.61 -17.66 15.38
C ILE A 16 -18.21 -16.45 14.65
N GLU A 17 -19.20 -16.62 13.78
CA GLU A 17 -19.87 -15.50 13.10
C GLU A 17 -20.56 -14.54 14.09
N LYS A 18 -21.19 -15.05 15.15
CA LYS A 18 -21.81 -14.22 16.19
C LYS A 18 -20.77 -13.39 16.96
N SER A 19 -19.59 -13.95 17.22
CA SER A 19 -18.57 -13.32 18.06
C SER A 19 -17.68 -12.35 17.28
N PHE A 20 -17.45 -12.63 15.99
CA PHE A 20 -16.45 -11.92 15.16
C PHE A 20 -17.04 -11.28 13.89
N GLY A 21 -18.34 -11.42 13.66
CA GLY A 21 -19.07 -10.83 12.53
C GLY A 21 -19.22 -11.78 11.33
N LYS A 22 -20.08 -11.39 10.37
CA LYS A 22 -20.25 -12.11 9.10
C LYS A 22 -18.92 -12.15 8.34
N GLY A 23 -18.56 -13.32 7.84
CA GLY A 23 -17.30 -13.53 7.11
C GLY A 23 -16.07 -13.86 7.98
N ALA A 24 -16.23 -13.99 9.30
CA ALA A 24 -15.15 -14.41 10.20
C ALA A 24 -14.69 -15.86 9.96
N ILE A 25 -15.55 -16.71 9.43
CA ILE A 25 -15.22 -18.06 8.98
C ILE A 25 -16.11 -18.41 7.78
N MET A 26 -15.51 -18.93 6.71
CA MET A 26 -16.22 -19.20 5.46
C MET A 26 -15.72 -20.50 4.85
N LYS A 27 -16.59 -21.18 4.10
CA LYS A 27 -16.24 -22.39 3.36
C LYS A 27 -15.68 -22.00 1.99
N MET A 28 -14.49 -22.48 1.66
CA MET A 28 -13.85 -22.27 0.36
C MET A 28 -14.39 -23.28 -0.67
N ASP A 29 -15.69 -23.22 -0.97
CA ASP A 29 -16.37 -24.13 -1.91
C ASP A 29 -16.66 -23.50 -3.27
N GLY A 30 -16.10 -22.31 -3.54
CA GLY A 30 -16.30 -21.58 -4.80
C GLY A 30 -17.69 -20.95 -4.95
N SER A 31 -18.54 -20.99 -3.91
CA SER A 31 -19.84 -20.27 -3.90
C SER A 31 -19.71 -18.76 -3.69
N GLN A 32 -18.51 -18.28 -3.35
CA GLN A 32 -18.21 -16.86 -3.40
C GLN A 32 -18.08 -16.46 -4.87
N GLN A 33 -18.92 -15.50 -5.30
CA GLN A 33 -18.58 -14.66 -6.44
C GLN A 33 -17.12 -14.24 -6.25
N GLU A 34 -16.28 -14.50 -7.24
CA GLU A 34 -14.99 -13.81 -7.34
C GLU A 34 -15.27 -12.35 -7.02
N GLU A 35 -14.81 -11.85 -5.86
CA GLU A 35 -14.76 -10.42 -5.65
C GLU A 35 -13.89 -9.94 -6.80
N ASN A 36 -14.50 -9.37 -7.84
CA ASN A 36 -13.82 -8.90 -9.03
C ASN A 36 -12.69 -8.01 -8.55
N LEU A 37 -11.48 -8.55 -8.59
CA LEU A 37 -10.33 -7.94 -7.97
C LEU A 37 -10.01 -6.74 -8.84
N GLU A 38 -10.42 -5.56 -8.40
CA GLU A 38 -10.17 -4.35 -9.18
C GLU A 38 -8.65 -4.11 -9.24
N VAL A 39 -8.13 -3.90 -10.43
CA VAL A 39 -6.72 -3.68 -10.70
C VAL A 39 -6.50 -2.35 -11.42
N ILE A 40 -5.34 -1.75 -11.22
CA ILE A 40 -4.86 -0.63 -12.03
C ILE A 40 -3.60 -1.08 -12.75
N SER A 41 -3.55 -0.88 -14.07
CA SER A 41 -2.39 -1.18 -14.90
C SER A 41 -1.12 -0.54 -14.32
N THR A 42 0.00 -1.23 -14.47
CA THR A 42 1.32 -0.71 -14.12
C THR A 42 1.87 0.29 -15.13
N GLY A 43 1.25 0.40 -16.32
CA GLY A 43 1.81 1.10 -17.48
C GLY A 43 2.63 0.19 -18.40
N SER A 44 3.05 -0.98 -17.90
CA SER A 44 3.79 -1.99 -18.65
C SER A 44 2.93 -3.24 -18.90
N LEU A 45 2.62 -3.50 -20.17
CA LEU A 45 1.87 -4.69 -20.57
C LEU A 45 2.57 -5.98 -20.12
N GLY A 46 3.91 -6.03 -20.21
CA GLY A 46 4.68 -7.20 -19.78
C GLY A 46 4.55 -7.47 -18.30
N LEU A 47 4.55 -6.42 -17.47
CA LEU A 47 4.39 -6.56 -16.02
C LEU A 47 2.94 -6.92 -15.64
N ASP A 48 1.96 -6.29 -16.28
CA ASP A 48 0.54 -6.60 -16.05
C ASP A 48 0.22 -8.07 -16.35
N LEU A 49 0.79 -8.62 -17.44
CA LEU A 49 0.70 -10.04 -17.78
C LEU A 49 1.40 -10.92 -16.75
N ALA A 50 2.61 -10.54 -16.32
CA ALA A 50 3.40 -11.30 -15.35
C ALA A 50 2.72 -11.38 -13.96
N LEU A 51 1.95 -10.36 -13.57
CA LEU A 51 1.19 -10.35 -12.33
C LEU A 51 -0.01 -11.31 -12.34
N GLY A 52 -0.43 -11.79 -13.52
CA GLY A 52 -1.53 -12.75 -13.69
C GLY A 52 -2.94 -12.18 -13.44
N VAL A 53 -3.04 -11.05 -12.74
CA VAL A 53 -4.29 -10.33 -12.45
C VAL A 53 -4.48 -9.08 -13.32
N GLY A 54 -3.53 -8.75 -14.19
CA GLY A 54 -3.64 -7.64 -15.15
C GLY A 54 -3.26 -6.25 -14.61
N GLY A 55 -2.63 -6.17 -13.44
CA GLY A 55 -2.17 -4.90 -12.85
C GLY A 55 -1.95 -5.02 -11.35
N LEU A 56 -1.71 -3.91 -10.64
CA LEU A 56 -1.62 -3.96 -9.18
C LEU A 56 -3.01 -3.88 -8.54
N PRO A 57 -3.31 -4.75 -7.56
CA PRO A 57 -4.63 -4.87 -6.96
C PRO A 57 -5.00 -3.69 -6.07
N ARG A 58 -6.28 -3.29 -6.09
CA ARG A 58 -6.84 -2.27 -5.20
C ARG A 58 -7.04 -2.82 -3.79
N GLY A 59 -6.94 -1.95 -2.78
CA GLY A 59 -7.10 -2.34 -1.37
C GLY A 59 -5.98 -3.26 -0.87
N ARG A 60 -4.77 -3.15 -1.45
CA ARG A 60 -3.59 -3.92 -1.07
C ARG A 60 -2.37 -3.02 -0.98
N ILE A 61 -1.40 -3.46 -0.17
CA ILE A 61 -0.07 -2.88 -0.11
C ILE A 61 0.81 -3.62 -1.10
N VAL A 62 1.53 -2.87 -1.92
CA VAL A 62 2.46 -3.36 -2.94
C VAL A 62 3.83 -2.76 -2.65
N GLU A 63 4.86 -3.60 -2.67
CA GLU A 63 6.25 -3.17 -2.54
C GLU A 63 6.97 -3.34 -3.87
N ILE A 64 7.64 -2.27 -4.32
CA ILE A 64 8.57 -2.27 -5.46
C ILE A 64 9.95 -2.02 -4.88
N PHE A 65 10.84 -3.00 -4.95
CA PHE A 65 12.21 -2.88 -4.46
C PHE A 65 13.21 -3.15 -5.57
N GLY A 66 14.40 -2.57 -5.43
CA GLY A 66 15.46 -2.75 -6.42
C GLY A 66 16.62 -1.78 -6.24
N PRO A 67 17.71 -1.97 -7.02
CA PRO A 67 18.87 -1.09 -7.00
C PRO A 67 18.50 0.37 -7.26
N GLU A 68 19.36 1.28 -6.84
CA GLU A 68 19.26 2.69 -7.26
C GLU A 68 19.22 2.79 -8.79
N SER A 69 18.46 3.74 -9.31
CA SER A 69 18.30 3.94 -10.76
C SER A 69 17.72 2.75 -11.55
N SER A 70 17.14 1.75 -10.89
CA SER A 70 16.48 0.61 -11.56
C SER A 70 15.08 0.94 -12.13
N GLY A 71 14.65 2.20 -12.07
CA GLY A 71 13.34 2.65 -12.57
C GLY A 71 12.16 2.51 -11.60
N LYS A 72 12.41 2.34 -10.28
CA LYS A 72 11.34 2.22 -9.26
C LYS A 72 10.37 3.40 -9.30
N THR A 73 10.88 4.62 -9.14
CA THR A 73 10.09 5.86 -9.17
C THR A 73 9.38 6.03 -10.51
N THR A 74 10.03 5.71 -11.64
CA THR A 74 9.40 5.72 -12.96
C THR A 74 8.17 4.80 -13.01
N LEU A 75 8.29 3.56 -12.54
CA LEU A 75 7.17 2.62 -12.48
C LEU A 75 6.05 3.12 -11.57
N CYS A 76 6.39 3.73 -10.43
CA CYS A 76 5.42 4.36 -9.54
C CYS A 76 4.66 5.50 -10.23
N LEU A 77 5.37 6.37 -10.95
CA LEU A 77 4.76 7.50 -11.69
C LEU A 77 3.89 7.01 -12.85
N GLU A 78 4.28 5.95 -13.56
CA GLU A 78 3.42 5.34 -14.58
C GLU A 78 2.14 4.75 -13.98
N ALA A 79 2.26 4.04 -12.85
CA ALA A 79 1.12 3.53 -12.09
C ALA A 79 0.17 4.66 -11.64
N VAL A 80 0.70 5.80 -11.18
CA VAL A 80 -0.06 7.01 -10.84
C VAL A 80 -0.78 7.55 -12.08
N ALA A 81 -0.07 7.68 -13.20
CA ALA A 81 -0.65 8.16 -14.45
C ALA A 81 -1.80 7.26 -14.94
N GLN A 82 -1.67 5.94 -14.85
CA GLN A 82 -2.76 5.00 -15.19
C GLN A 82 -3.97 5.15 -14.26
N CYS A 83 -3.74 5.40 -12.96
CA CYS A 83 -4.83 5.65 -12.02
C CYS A 83 -5.58 6.94 -12.32
N GLN A 84 -4.86 8.04 -12.56
CA GLN A 84 -5.45 9.33 -12.93
C GLN A 84 -6.19 9.27 -14.27
N LYS A 85 -5.69 8.51 -15.25
CA LYS A 85 -6.39 8.26 -16.52
C LYS A 85 -7.74 7.58 -16.31
N ASN A 86 -7.85 6.72 -15.30
CA ASN A 86 -9.09 6.05 -14.91
C ASN A 86 -9.97 6.91 -13.98
N GLY A 87 -9.65 8.20 -13.81
CA GLY A 87 -10.41 9.13 -12.95
C GLY A 87 -10.12 8.99 -11.45
N GLY A 88 -9.08 8.23 -11.07
CA GLY A 88 -8.68 8.06 -9.68
C GLY A 88 -7.84 9.22 -9.15
N VAL A 89 -7.98 9.48 -7.85
CA VAL A 89 -7.23 10.48 -7.09
C VAL A 89 -5.97 9.86 -6.51
N CYS A 90 -4.83 10.51 -6.73
CA CYS A 90 -3.53 9.99 -6.30
C CYS A 90 -2.84 10.94 -5.31
N ALA A 91 -2.07 10.36 -4.38
CA ALA A 91 -1.16 11.06 -3.52
C ALA A 91 0.25 10.46 -3.61
N PHE A 92 1.26 11.32 -3.47
CA PHE A 92 2.66 10.96 -3.50
C PHE A 92 3.33 11.53 -2.24
N VAL A 93 3.92 10.64 -1.44
CA VAL A 93 4.69 10.98 -0.24
C VAL A 93 6.16 10.84 -0.61
N ASP A 94 6.79 11.98 -0.88
CA ASP A 94 8.17 12.13 -1.31
C ASP A 94 9.06 12.31 -0.06
N ALA A 95 9.43 11.19 0.55
CA ALA A 95 10.35 11.15 1.68
C ALA A 95 11.81 11.37 1.24
N GLU A 96 12.15 11.12 -0.03
CA GLU A 96 13.49 11.39 -0.57
C GLU A 96 13.69 12.86 -1.00
N HIS A 97 12.65 13.68 -0.97
CA HIS A 97 12.65 15.06 -1.48
C HIS A 97 13.18 15.19 -2.92
N ALA A 98 12.92 14.17 -3.75
CA ALA A 98 13.50 14.01 -5.08
C ALA A 98 12.46 14.07 -6.21
N PHE A 99 11.20 14.44 -5.90
CA PHE A 99 10.14 14.48 -6.90
C PHE A 99 10.37 15.54 -7.99
N ASP A 100 10.44 15.11 -9.26
CA ASP A 100 10.52 15.99 -10.43
C ASP A 100 9.15 16.11 -11.15
N PRO A 101 8.45 17.27 -11.03
CA PRO A 101 7.15 17.48 -11.68
C PRO A 101 7.25 17.56 -13.22
N VAL A 102 8.40 17.96 -13.77
CA VAL A 102 8.60 18.00 -15.23
C VAL A 102 8.72 16.58 -15.78
N TYR A 103 9.47 15.71 -15.11
CA TYR A 103 9.58 14.31 -15.48
C TYR A 103 8.24 13.58 -15.31
N ALA A 104 7.54 13.77 -14.18
CA ALA A 104 6.23 13.18 -13.95
C ALA A 104 5.21 13.54 -15.04
N ARG A 105 5.17 14.81 -15.48
CA ARG A 105 4.32 15.22 -16.62
C ARG A 105 4.66 14.51 -17.92
N LYS A 106 5.94 14.27 -18.21
CA LYS A 106 6.37 13.53 -19.41
C LYS A 106 5.89 12.08 -19.39
N LEU A 107 5.75 11.48 -18.20
CA LEU A 107 5.18 10.14 -18.01
C LEU A 107 3.63 10.12 -18.04
N GLY A 108 3.00 11.29 -18.19
CA GLY A 108 1.55 11.42 -18.28
C GLY A 108 0.83 11.55 -16.94
N VAL A 109 1.56 11.86 -15.85
CA VAL A 109 0.97 12.26 -14.58
C VAL A 109 0.38 13.66 -14.73
N LYS A 110 -0.87 13.82 -14.29
CA LYS A 110 -1.52 15.13 -14.13
C LYS A 110 -1.05 15.73 -12.80
N VAL A 111 0.07 16.44 -12.84
CA VAL A 111 0.74 16.96 -11.64
C VAL A 111 -0.13 17.96 -10.89
N GLU A 112 -0.98 18.69 -11.60
CA GLU A 112 -1.90 19.68 -11.04
C GLU A 112 -3.04 19.04 -10.22
N GLU A 113 -3.30 17.74 -10.43
CA GLU A 113 -4.30 16.93 -9.72
C GLU A 113 -3.64 15.97 -8.70
N LEU A 114 -2.31 15.98 -8.57
CA LEU A 114 -1.56 15.09 -7.68
C LEU A 114 -1.35 15.74 -6.30
N TYR A 115 -1.75 15.06 -5.24
CA TYR A 115 -1.43 15.49 -3.87
C TYR A 115 0.00 15.10 -3.52
N LEU A 116 0.88 16.08 -3.30
CA LEU A 116 2.28 15.85 -2.92
C LEU A 116 2.48 16.18 -1.43
N SER A 117 3.18 15.31 -0.71
CA SER A 117 3.63 15.55 0.66
C SER A 117 5.13 15.28 0.76
N GLN A 118 5.84 16.19 1.43
CA GLN A 118 7.28 16.10 1.72
C GLN A 118 7.46 16.13 3.24
N PRO A 119 7.40 14.97 3.91
CA PRO A 119 7.47 14.88 5.37
C PRO A 119 8.91 15.01 5.87
N ASP A 120 9.06 15.55 7.08
CA ASP A 120 10.33 15.70 7.79
C ASP A 120 10.75 14.41 8.52
N THR A 121 9.79 13.55 8.90
CA THR A 121 10.07 12.29 9.62
C THR A 121 9.27 11.11 9.10
N GLY A 122 9.76 9.90 9.37
CA GLY A 122 9.07 8.65 9.03
C GLY A 122 7.71 8.51 9.71
N GLU A 123 7.58 8.95 10.96
CA GLU A 123 6.28 8.97 11.67
C GLU A 123 5.28 9.87 10.95
N GLN A 124 5.70 11.09 10.59
CA GLN A 124 4.85 12.05 9.89
C GLN A 124 4.39 11.50 8.53
N ALA A 125 5.31 10.93 7.76
CA ALA A 125 5.00 10.29 6.47
C ALA A 125 3.91 9.21 6.61
N LEU A 126 4.05 8.34 7.61
CA LEU A 126 3.13 7.23 7.86
C LEU A 126 1.78 7.70 8.41
N GLU A 127 1.76 8.76 9.23
CA GLU A 127 0.51 9.39 9.71
C GLU A 127 -0.27 10.09 8.58
N ILE A 128 0.44 10.74 7.66
CA ILE A 128 -0.15 11.32 6.45
C ILE A 128 -0.77 10.21 5.60
N CYS A 129 -0.03 9.13 5.34
CA CYS A 129 -0.53 7.96 4.62
C CYS A 129 -1.81 7.39 5.26
N ASP A 130 -1.79 7.20 6.58
CA ASP A 130 -2.90 6.64 7.34
C ASP A 130 -4.14 7.55 7.32
N THR A 131 -3.94 8.86 7.33
CA THR A 131 -5.02 9.85 7.20
C THR A 131 -5.61 9.86 5.80
N LEU A 132 -4.78 9.80 4.76
CA LEU A 132 -5.20 9.72 3.36
C LEU A 132 -6.03 8.46 3.10
N VAL A 133 -5.57 7.30 3.57
CA VAL A 133 -6.30 6.02 3.45
C VAL A 133 -7.63 6.08 4.19
N ARG A 134 -7.66 6.61 5.42
CA ARG A 134 -8.90 6.74 6.20
C ARG A 134 -9.94 7.66 5.57
N SER A 135 -9.50 8.67 4.82
CA SER A 135 -10.41 9.61 4.17
C SER A 135 -11.34 8.93 3.15
N GLY A 136 -10.89 7.81 2.57
CA GLY A 136 -11.58 7.11 1.48
C GLY A 136 -11.63 7.89 0.16
N GLY A 137 -11.01 9.07 0.08
CA GLY A 137 -10.98 9.92 -1.10
C GLY A 137 -9.74 9.77 -1.98
N ILE A 138 -8.80 8.89 -1.61
CA ILE A 138 -7.58 8.60 -2.36
C ILE A 138 -7.64 7.16 -2.88
N ASP A 139 -7.46 7.00 -4.19
CA ASP A 139 -7.42 5.71 -4.87
C ASP A 139 -6.02 5.09 -4.85
N MET A 140 -4.96 5.91 -4.83
CA MET A 140 -3.56 5.47 -4.76
C MET A 140 -2.68 6.41 -3.96
N VAL A 141 -1.89 5.84 -3.04
CA VAL A 141 -0.82 6.50 -2.30
C VAL A 141 0.50 5.83 -2.68
N VAL A 142 1.46 6.63 -3.13
CA VAL A 142 2.85 6.21 -3.32
C VAL A 142 3.71 6.76 -2.18
N VAL A 143 4.60 5.94 -1.63
CA VAL A 143 5.62 6.37 -0.67
C VAL A 143 7.00 6.10 -1.28
N ASP A 144 7.71 7.18 -1.59
CA ASP A 144 9.05 7.13 -2.19
C ASP A 144 10.06 7.83 -1.25
N SER A 145 10.90 7.14 -0.49
CA SER A 145 11.03 5.67 -0.37
C SER A 145 11.06 5.24 1.10
N VAL A 146 10.89 3.93 1.35
CA VAL A 146 10.95 3.37 2.72
C VAL A 146 12.26 3.69 3.41
N ALA A 147 13.37 3.67 2.66
CA ALA A 147 14.69 3.91 3.19
C ALA A 147 14.81 5.30 3.81
N ALA A 148 14.08 6.28 3.26
CA ALA A 148 14.03 7.66 3.73
C ALA A 148 13.02 7.90 4.88
N LEU A 149 12.29 6.87 5.34
CA LEU A 149 11.42 6.98 6.51
C LEU A 149 12.23 6.93 7.82
N VAL A 150 13.04 7.96 8.03
CA VAL A 150 13.92 8.09 9.20
C VAL A 150 13.08 8.50 10.41
N PRO A 151 13.14 7.74 11.52
CA PRO A 151 12.40 8.11 12.72
C PRO A 151 12.87 9.42 13.34
N LYS A 152 11.95 10.16 13.95
CA LYS A 152 12.26 11.43 14.62
C LYS A 152 13.42 11.33 15.62
N ALA A 153 13.45 10.26 16.41
CA ALA A 153 14.50 10.03 17.41
C ALA A 153 15.90 9.86 16.80
N GLU A 154 15.99 9.41 15.55
CA GLU A 154 17.25 9.27 14.82
C GLU A 154 17.67 10.61 14.19
N ILE A 155 16.72 11.44 13.75
CA ILE A 155 16.97 12.79 13.23
C ILE A 155 17.45 13.75 14.33
N GLU A 156 16.87 13.65 15.54
CA GLU A 156 17.24 14.47 16.69
C GLU A 156 18.45 13.94 17.47
N GLY A 157 18.89 12.71 17.17
CA GLY A 157 20.04 12.07 17.81
C GLY A 157 21.38 12.56 17.26
N ASP A 158 22.46 12.25 17.97
CA ASP A 158 23.81 12.59 17.51
C ASP A 158 24.32 11.56 16.49
N MET A 159 25.15 12.02 15.55
CA MET A 159 25.80 11.12 14.59
C MET A 159 26.64 10.05 15.32
N GLY A 160 26.26 8.79 15.17
CA GLY A 160 26.90 7.64 15.82
C GLY A 160 26.09 7.04 16.97
N ASP A 161 24.95 7.63 17.33
CA ASP A 161 24.01 7.04 18.27
C ASP A 161 23.39 5.75 17.71
N SER A 162 23.27 4.75 18.58
CA SER A 162 22.77 3.44 18.21
C SER A 162 21.25 3.37 18.34
N HIS A 163 20.55 3.54 17.22
CA HIS A 163 19.09 3.42 17.13
C HIS A 163 18.67 2.06 16.54
N VAL A 164 19.12 0.96 17.16
CA VAL A 164 18.90 -0.40 16.62
C VAL A 164 17.42 -0.71 16.43
N GLY A 165 17.02 -0.96 15.19
CA GLY A 165 15.71 -1.49 14.82
C GLY A 165 14.54 -0.51 14.98
N LEU A 166 14.81 0.79 15.13
CA LEU A 166 13.76 1.78 15.37
C LEU A 166 12.85 1.95 14.14
N GLN A 167 13.44 2.03 12.95
CA GLN A 167 12.70 2.06 11.67
C GLN A 167 11.86 0.78 11.45
N ALA A 168 12.39 -0.40 11.77
CA ALA A 168 11.65 -1.66 11.62
C ALA A 168 10.42 -1.74 12.54
N ARG A 169 10.54 -1.22 13.77
CA ARG A 169 9.43 -1.12 14.74
C ARG A 169 8.38 -0.11 14.26
N LEU A 170 8.81 1.04 13.77
CA LEU A 170 7.93 2.06 13.19
C LEU A 170 7.10 1.49 12.03
N MET A 171 7.77 0.84 11.06
CA MET A 171 7.11 0.19 9.93
C MET A 171 6.14 -0.92 10.37
N SER A 172 6.54 -1.77 11.32
CA SER A 172 5.68 -2.83 11.84
C SER A 172 4.40 -2.29 12.50
N GLN A 173 4.51 -1.16 13.21
CA GLN A 173 3.37 -0.51 13.84
C GLN A 173 2.47 0.16 12.81
N ALA A 174 3.05 0.87 11.85
CA ALA A 174 2.30 1.58 10.81
C ALA A 174 1.56 0.62 9.89
N LEU A 175 2.21 -0.43 9.38
CA LEU A 175 1.56 -1.42 8.53
C LEU A 175 0.41 -2.12 9.24
N ARG A 176 0.52 -2.38 10.55
CA ARG A 176 -0.58 -2.96 11.34
C ARG A 176 -1.80 -2.03 11.42
N LYS A 177 -1.58 -0.71 11.53
CA LYS A 177 -2.67 0.28 11.50
C LYS A 177 -3.27 0.39 10.11
N LEU A 178 -2.42 0.54 9.10
CA LEU A 178 -2.81 0.71 7.69
C LEU A 178 -3.59 -0.48 7.16
N THR A 179 -3.14 -1.72 7.42
CA THR A 179 -3.85 -2.94 6.99
C THR A 179 -5.27 -3.05 7.57
N GLY A 180 -5.53 -2.47 8.75
CA GLY A 180 -6.87 -2.37 9.32
C GLY A 180 -7.79 -1.43 8.54
N HIS A 181 -7.24 -0.36 7.96
CA HIS A 181 -7.99 0.67 7.22
C HIS A 181 -8.10 0.39 5.71
N ILE A 182 -7.17 -0.37 5.13
CA ILE A 182 -7.08 -0.65 3.67
C ILE A 182 -8.20 -1.56 3.11
N LYS A 183 -9.17 -1.99 3.93
CA LYS A 183 -10.33 -2.80 3.49
C LYS A 183 -11.31 -2.07 2.54
N LYS A 184 -11.10 -0.79 2.25
CA LYS A 184 -11.83 0.06 1.28
C LYS A 184 -10.80 0.89 0.47
N PRO A 185 -11.12 1.42 -0.73
CA PRO A 185 -10.31 1.25 -1.94
C PRO A 185 -9.12 2.22 -2.06
N THR A 186 -8.04 1.99 -1.29
CA THR A 186 -6.79 2.78 -1.43
C THR A 186 -5.60 1.87 -1.67
N ARG A 187 -4.88 2.09 -2.79
CA ARG A 187 -3.66 1.36 -3.18
C ARG A 187 -2.46 1.96 -2.46
N TRP A 188 -1.59 1.12 -1.90
CA TRP A 188 -0.31 1.56 -1.33
C TRP A 188 0.81 1.04 -2.22
N LEU A 189 1.64 1.93 -2.74
CA LEU A 189 2.82 1.58 -3.51
C LEU A 189 4.05 2.08 -2.77
N CYS A 190 4.85 1.14 -2.31
CA CYS A 190 6.01 1.41 -1.49
C CYS A 190 7.25 1.16 -2.34
N SER A 191 8.02 2.19 -2.70
CA SER A 191 9.35 1.97 -3.27
C SER A 191 10.37 1.81 -2.14
N SER A 192 11.18 0.75 -2.19
CA SER A 192 12.33 0.60 -1.28
C SER A 192 13.63 0.52 -2.07
N THR A 193 14.60 1.33 -1.66
CA THR A 193 15.94 1.36 -2.22
C THR A 193 16.82 0.47 -1.34
N LYS A 194 17.43 -0.57 -1.92
CA LYS A 194 18.44 -1.36 -1.22
C LYS A 194 19.80 -0.72 -1.48
N SER A 195 20.32 0.04 -0.51
CA SER A 195 21.75 0.36 -0.47
C SER A 195 22.52 -0.92 -0.16
N GLY A 196 23.54 -1.21 -0.96
CA GLY A 196 24.43 -2.36 -0.76
C GLY A 196 25.25 -2.25 0.53
#